data_AF-A0A5T2B2I6-F1
#
_entry.id   AF-A0A5T2B2I6-F1
#
_cell.length_a   1.000
_cell.length_b   1.000
_cell.length_c   1.000
_cell.angle_alpha   90.00
_cell.angle_beta   90.00
_cell.angle_gamma   90.00
#
_symmetry.space_group_name_H-M   'P 1'
#
loop_
_entity.id
_entity.type
_entity.pdbx_description
1 polymer ?
#
loop_
_entity_poly.entity_id
_entity_poly.type
_entity_poly.pdbx_seq_one_letter_code
_entity_poly.pdbx_strand_id
1 'polypeptide(L)'
;CGIFCISFIHPLGFDWLNWGIFTVYGFFDPSYRGIICIFLIAYFIYEGYISRYYKIAIVLILFFSGFQYNEKQAQTLNLNYKLINTNISQNQKFLQENLKSNSDILIQDILQAINEKKELVILPETAFAFDLKNTKYELMLKELSYKITIITGAFHVEKEHTYNSTYIFKKGNVYILNKHFLVPFGEEIPFFKDLTKKYFLKNIEEFSKGPIQSKYKLDNQIITNAICYEATKEQNYQNSQIIIALSNNAWFNNSSEYKLQQLLMKFYASKYGVSVYHATNGKENIVILPKKLLSKDWKNLSKEIFNDKK
;
A
#
# COMPACT_ATOMS: atom_id res chain seq x y z
N CYS A 1 -10.05 25.58 -14.00
CA CYS A 1 -9.45 24.47 -14.78
C CYS A 1 -8.10 23.98 -14.23
N GLY A 2 -7.15 24.86 -13.87
CA GLY A 2 -5.79 24.44 -13.44
C GLY A 2 -5.73 23.51 -12.21
N ILE A 3 -6.66 23.63 -11.25
CA ILE A 3 -6.69 22.78 -10.04
C ILE A 3 -6.93 21.29 -10.34
N PHE A 4 -7.59 21.00 -11.47
CA PHE A 4 -7.83 19.62 -11.93
C PHE A 4 -6.58 18.95 -12.48
N CYS A 5 -5.72 19.75 -13.15
CA CYS A 5 -4.45 19.26 -13.66
C CYS A 5 -3.51 18.84 -12.52
N ILE A 6 -3.67 19.38 -11.31
CA ILE A 6 -2.83 19.05 -10.15
C ILE A 6 -2.92 17.56 -9.77
N SER A 7 -4.07 16.90 -9.95
CA SER A 7 -4.17 15.44 -9.73
C SER A 7 -3.43 14.59 -10.75
N PHE A 8 -3.00 15.17 -11.87
CA PHE A 8 -2.19 14.51 -12.89
C PHE A 8 -0.71 14.96 -12.82
N ILE A 9 -0.40 15.92 -11.95
CA ILE A 9 0.96 16.36 -11.70
C ILE A 9 1.42 15.63 -10.44
N HIS A 10 2.44 14.79 -10.61
CA HIS A 10 3.06 14.05 -9.51
C HIS A 10 4.51 14.55 -9.36
N PRO A 11 4.74 15.66 -8.63
CA PRO A 11 6.10 16.14 -8.41
C PRO A 11 6.94 15.05 -7.75
N LEU A 12 8.10 14.74 -8.35
CA LEU A 12 8.96 13.64 -7.89
C LEU A 12 8.25 12.27 -7.86
N GLY A 13 7.18 12.13 -8.63
CA GLY A 13 6.31 10.97 -8.68
C GLY A 13 5.28 10.89 -7.55
N PHE A 14 5.30 11.77 -6.55
CA PHE A 14 4.41 11.63 -5.38
C PHE A 14 2.95 11.84 -5.76
N ASP A 15 2.11 10.89 -5.36
CA ASP A 15 0.68 10.89 -5.67
C ASP A 15 -0.20 11.45 -4.54
N TRP A 16 0.39 12.28 -3.67
CA TRP A 16 -0.29 12.80 -2.48
C TRP A 16 -1.47 13.73 -2.78
N LEU A 17 -1.51 14.34 -3.98
CA LEU A 17 -2.57 15.24 -4.43
C LEU A 17 -3.57 14.57 -5.40
N ASN A 18 -3.67 13.24 -5.34
CA ASN A 18 -4.71 12.54 -6.06
C ASN A 18 -6.06 12.83 -5.42
N TRP A 19 -6.87 13.67 -6.05
CA TRP A 19 -8.19 13.98 -5.52
C TRP A 19 -9.08 12.74 -5.47
N GLY A 20 -8.75 11.68 -6.24
CA GLY A 20 -9.51 10.43 -6.32
C GLY A 20 -9.88 9.84 -4.95
N ILE A 21 -9.08 10.12 -3.91
CA ILE A 21 -9.39 9.78 -2.52
C ILE A 21 -10.79 10.23 -2.06
N PHE A 22 -11.35 11.33 -2.58
CA PHE A 22 -12.69 11.79 -2.23
C PHE A 22 -13.82 10.88 -2.72
N THR A 23 -13.54 10.03 -3.72
CA THR A 23 -14.50 9.06 -4.26
C THR A 23 -14.48 7.72 -3.52
N VAL A 24 -13.52 7.52 -2.61
CA VAL A 24 -13.37 6.28 -1.84
C VAL A 24 -14.59 6.00 -0.95
N TYR A 25 -15.24 7.05 -0.45
CA TYR A 25 -16.48 6.96 0.32
C TYR A 25 -17.66 7.57 -0.46
N GLY A 26 -18.89 7.33 0.00
CA GLY A 26 -20.10 7.91 -0.59
C GLY A 26 -20.57 7.24 -1.89
N PHE A 27 -21.35 7.97 -2.69
CA PHE A 27 -22.08 7.44 -3.86
C PHE A 27 -21.29 7.40 -5.18
N PHE A 28 -20.24 8.22 -5.28
CA PHE A 28 -19.53 8.38 -6.54
C PHE A 28 -18.61 7.20 -6.84
N ASP A 29 -18.48 6.89 -8.13
CA ASP A 29 -17.59 5.86 -8.65
C ASP A 29 -16.12 6.20 -8.32
N PRO A 30 -15.32 5.24 -7.82
CA PRO A 30 -13.90 5.45 -7.51
C PRO A 30 -13.06 5.55 -8.78
N SER A 31 -13.26 6.61 -9.54
CA SER A 31 -12.66 6.85 -10.85
C SER A 31 -12.51 8.35 -11.14
N TYR A 32 -11.77 8.68 -12.20
CA TYR A 32 -11.65 10.06 -12.64
C TYR A 32 -12.99 10.67 -13.07
N ARG A 33 -13.94 9.85 -13.54
CA ARG A 33 -15.30 10.32 -13.83
C ARG A 33 -16.02 10.77 -12.57
N GLY A 34 -15.98 9.94 -11.51
CA GLY A 34 -16.64 10.25 -10.25
C GLY A 34 -16.13 11.57 -9.67
N ILE A 35 -14.81 11.79 -9.73
CA ILE A 35 -14.25 13.03 -9.19
C ILE A 35 -14.59 14.27 -10.02
N ILE A 36 -14.53 14.18 -11.34
CA ILE A 36 -14.93 15.28 -12.22
C ILE A 36 -16.38 15.68 -11.92
N CYS A 37 -17.26 14.71 -11.70
CA CYS A 37 -18.66 14.97 -11.34
C CYS A 37 -18.78 15.67 -9.97
N ILE A 38 -18.08 15.22 -8.93
CA ILE A 38 -18.09 15.87 -7.60
C ILE A 38 -17.72 17.35 -7.71
N PHE A 39 -16.64 17.65 -8.43
CA PHE A 39 -16.18 19.03 -8.56
C PHE A 39 -17.08 19.89 -9.44
N LEU A 40 -17.63 19.35 -10.53
CA LEU A 40 -18.60 20.08 -11.35
C LEU A 40 -19.87 20.36 -10.55
N ILE A 41 -20.32 19.44 -9.70
CA ILE A 41 -21.44 19.67 -8.78
C ILE A 41 -21.11 20.82 -7.84
N ALA A 42 -19.94 20.80 -7.20
CA ALA A 42 -19.51 21.89 -6.31
C ALA A 42 -19.44 23.25 -7.05
N TYR A 43 -18.91 23.25 -8.27
CA TYR A 43 -18.85 24.43 -9.14
C TYR A 43 -20.25 24.99 -9.45
N PHE A 44 -21.16 24.16 -10.00
CA PHE A 44 -22.49 24.63 -10.40
C PHE A 44 -23.39 25.02 -9.22
N ILE A 45 -23.15 24.46 -8.02
CA ILE A 45 -23.80 24.91 -6.79
C ILE A 45 -23.35 26.33 -6.43
N TYR A 46 -22.04 26.61 -6.53
CA TYR A 46 -21.44 27.89 -6.17
C TYR A 46 -21.77 29.01 -7.17
N GLU A 47 -21.81 28.70 -8.47
CA GLU A 47 -21.94 29.70 -9.52
C GLU A 47 -23.22 30.54 -9.43
N GLY A 48 -23.14 31.85 -9.61
CA GLY A 48 -24.27 32.76 -9.39
C GLY A 48 -25.22 32.96 -10.58
N TYR A 49 -24.77 32.65 -11.80
CA TYR A 49 -25.44 33.10 -13.04
C TYR A 49 -26.53 32.15 -13.58
N ILE A 50 -26.62 30.91 -13.10
CA ILE A 50 -27.61 29.92 -13.55
C ILE A 50 -28.85 29.95 -12.66
N SER A 51 -30.05 29.89 -13.26
CA SER A 51 -31.30 29.82 -12.49
C SER A 51 -31.38 28.55 -11.62
N ARG A 52 -32.06 28.63 -10.48
CA ARG A 52 -32.15 27.53 -9.50
C ARG A 52 -32.67 26.21 -10.08
N TYR A 53 -33.60 26.26 -11.03
CA TYR A 53 -34.20 25.06 -11.62
C TYR A 53 -33.22 24.32 -12.54
N TYR A 54 -32.49 25.06 -13.38
CA TYR A 54 -31.45 24.47 -14.24
C TYR A 54 -30.28 23.93 -13.42
N LYS A 55 -29.89 24.59 -12.32
CA LYS A 55 -28.88 24.06 -11.40
C LYS A 55 -29.26 22.70 -10.83
N ILE A 56 -30.50 22.55 -10.35
CA ILE A 56 -30.98 21.28 -9.81
C ILE A 56 -30.90 20.19 -10.88
N ALA A 57 -31.35 20.47 -12.10
CA ALA A 57 -31.28 19.51 -13.21
C ALA A 57 -29.84 19.10 -13.53
N ILE A 58 -28.92 20.08 -13.64
CA ILE A 58 -27.49 19.83 -13.90
C ILE A 58 -26.86 18.98 -12.78
N VAL A 59 -27.11 19.32 -11.52
CA VAL A 59 -26.58 18.59 -10.37
C VAL A 59 -27.09 17.14 -10.36
N LEU A 60 -28.37 16.91 -10.66
CA LEU A 60 -28.93 15.56 -10.76
C LEU A 60 -28.27 14.75 -11.89
N ILE A 61 -28.13 15.36 -13.08
CA ILE A 61 -27.47 14.70 -14.21
C ILE A 61 -26.02 14.33 -13.86
N LEU A 62 -25.26 15.25 -13.26
CA LEU A 62 -23.88 14.99 -12.84
C LEU A 62 -23.80 13.95 -11.72
N PHE A 63 -24.73 13.97 -10.77
CA PHE A 63 -24.80 12.99 -9.70
C PHE A 63 -24.98 11.58 -10.27
N PHE A 64 -25.97 11.38 -11.15
CA PHE A 64 -26.21 10.08 -11.79
C PHE A 64 -25.11 9.70 -12.78
N SER A 65 -24.47 10.65 -13.45
CA SER A 65 -23.33 10.36 -14.33
C SER A 65 -22.10 9.86 -13.56
N GLY A 66 -21.83 10.46 -12.39
CA GLY A 66 -20.72 10.09 -11.52
C GLY A 66 -21.01 8.94 -10.55
N PHE A 67 -22.26 8.47 -10.47
CA PHE A 67 -22.69 7.43 -9.54
C PHE A 67 -21.98 6.09 -9.78
N GLN A 68 -21.68 5.38 -8.70
CA GLN A 68 -21.16 4.02 -8.78
C GLN A 68 -22.29 3.03 -9.07
N TYR A 69 -22.30 2.45 -10.26
CA TYR A 69 -23.29 1.42 -10.63
C TYR A 69 -22.79 0.00 -10.43
N ASN A 70 -21.47 -0.22 -10.60
CA ASN A 70 -20.86 -1.53 -10.59
C ASN A 70 -19.86 -1.67 -9.43
N GLU A 71 -19.77 -2.88 -8.88
CA GLU A 71 -18.71 -3.26 -7.93
C GLU A 71 -17.65 -4.04 -8.67
N LYS A 72 -16.39 -3.64 -8.49
CA LYS A 72 -15.28 -4.48 -8.90
C LYS A 72 -15.04 -5.52 -7.82
N GLN A 73 -15.12 -6.79 -8.18
CA GLN A 73 -14.76 -7.87 -7.28
C GLN A 73 -13.25 -8.07 -7.33
N ALA A 74 -12.63 -8.14 -6.15
CA ALA A 74 -11.23 -8.53 -6.02
C ALA A 74 -11.15 -10.01 -5.64
N GLN A 75 -10.11 -10.66 -6.12
CA GLN A 75 -9.67 -11.92 -5.52
C GLN A 75 -9.09 -11.63 -4.13
N THR A 76 -9.37 -12.49 -3.16
CA THR A 76 -8.76 -12.45 -1.83
C THR A 76 -7.69 -13.52 -1.72
N LEU A 77 -6.74 -13.38 -0.79
CA LEU A 77 -5.81 -14.46 -0.46
C LEU A 77 -6.59 -15.70 0.01
N ASN A 78 -6.24 -16.84 -0.56
CA ASN A 78 -6.87 -18.14 -0.25
C ASN A 78 -6.16 -18.89 0.87
N LEU A 79 -5.23 -18.23 1.57
CA LEU A 79 -4.44 -18.79 2.65
C LEU A 79 -4.84 -18.15 3.97
N ASN A 80 -4.79 -18.90 5.06
CA ASN A 80 -4.90 -18.33 6.39
C ASN A 80 -3.61 -17.57 6.73
N TYR A 81 -3.70 -16.23 6.79
CA TYR A 81 -2.53 -15.38 6.96
C TYR A 81 -2.49 -14.65 8.31
N LYS A 82 -1.32 -14.12 8.65
CA LYS A 82 -1.10 -13.14 9.72
C LYS A 82 -0.27 -11.97 9.19
N LEU A 83 -0.78 -10.75 9.37
CA LEU A 83 -0.01 -9.53 9.13
C LEU A 83 0.66 -9.13 10.44
N ILE A 84 2.00 -9.12 10.47
CA ILE A 84 2.76 -8.67 11.63
C ILE A 84 2.85 -7.15 11.59
N ASN A 85 2.45 -6.51 12.69
CA ASN A 85 2.61 -5.07 12.88
C ASN A 85 3.75 -4.88 13.87
N THR A 86 4.80 -4.19 13.47
CA THR A 86 5.89 -3.83 14.37
C THR A 86 5.72 -2.38 14.81
N ASN A 87 6.24 -2.00 15.97
CA ASN A 87 6.19 -0.62 16.46
C ASN A 87 7.58 -0.18 16.90
N ILE A 88 8.56 -0.35 16.00
CA ILE A 88 9.95 0.01 16.23
C ILE A 88 10.13 1.46 15.76
N SER A 89 10.59 2.33 16.67
CA SER A 89 10.85 3.72 16.33
C SER A 89 11.98 3.84 15.31
N GLN A 90 11.87 4.83 14.42
CA GLN A 90 12.81 4.99 13.31
C GLN A 90 14.27 5.19 13.79
N ASN A 91 14.45 5.92 14.90
CA ASN A 91 15.76 6.19 15.49
C ASN A 91 16.43 4.96 16.13
N GLN A 92 15.65 3.93 16.45
CA GLN A 92 16.14 2.71 17.09
C GLN A 92 16.33 1.56 16.10
N LYS A 93 15.59 1.57 14.98
CA LYS A 93 15.48 0.46 14.04
C LYS A 93 16.82 0.03 13.44
N PHE A 94 17.72 0.99 13.19
CA PHE A 94 19.01 0.78 12.54
C PHE A 94 20.20 0.76 13.52
N LEU A 95 19.95 0.85 14.83
CA LEU A 95 21.00 0.76 15.85
C LEU A 95 21.50 -0.68 15.96
N GLN A 96 22.82 -0.87 15.89
CA GLN A 96 23.46 -2.18 15.90
C GLN A 96 23.10 -2.99 17.16
N GLU A 97 23.03 -2.36 18.33
CA GLU A 97 22.62 -3.04 19.58
C GLU A 97 21.19 -3.61 19.53
N ASN A 98 20.29 -3.00 18.73
CA ASN A 98 18.89 -3.38 18.67
C ASN A 98 18.59 -4.42 17.58
N LEU A 99 19.48 -4.57 16.58
CA LEU A 99 19.23 -5.46 15.45
C LEU A 99 18.94 -6.90 15.89
N LYS A 100 19.71 -7.41 16.86
CA LYS A 100 19.53 -8.77 17.38
C LYS A 100 18.19 -8.91 18.11
N SER A 101 17.93 -8.04 19.09
CA SER A 101 16.70 -8.06 19.90
C SER A 101 15.46 -7.94 19.02
N ASN A 102 15.43 -6.97 18.10
CA ASN A 102 14.32 -6.77 17.17
C ASN A 102 14.12 -8.01 16.28
N SER A 103 15.18 -8.59 15.74
CA SER A 103 15.09 -9.79 14.89
C SER A 103 14.59 -11.00 15.66
N ASP A 104 15.06 -11.20 16.89
CA ASP A 104 14.64 -12.30 17.75
C ASP A 104 13.13 -12.20 18.06
N ILE A 105 12.60 -10.99 18.27
CA ILE A 105 11.15 -10.74 18.42
C ILE A 105 10.37 -11.16 17.15
N LEU A 106 10.87 -10.80 15.95
CA LEU A 106 10.22 -11.20 14.69
C LEU A 106 10.19 -12.72 14.52
N ILE A 107 11.24 -13.42 14.95
CA ILE A 107 11.24 -14.88 14.96
C ILE A 107 10.15 -15.43 15.90
N GLN A 108 9.97 -14.83 17.08
CA GLN A 108 8.88 -15.22 17.98
C GLN A 108 7.50 -14.98 17.36
N ASP A 109 7.30 -13.86 16.67
CA ASP A 109 6.04 -13.57 15.96
C ASP A 109 5.73 -14.62 14.87
N ILE A 110 6.76 -15.08 14.15
CA ILE A 110 6.64 -16.15 13.14
C ILE A 110 6.30 -17.49 13.81
N LEU A 111 6.99 -17.84 14.92
CA LEU A 111 6.70 -19.05 15.68
C LEU A 111 5.27 -19.03 16.24
N GLN A 112 4.80 -17.88 16.71
CA GLN A 112 3.43 -17.70 17.15
C GLN A 112 2.45 -17.91 15.99
N ALA A 113 2.72 -17.37 14.81
CA ALA A 113 1.89 -17.60 13.62
C ALA A 113 1.80 -19.09 13.25
N ILE A 114 2.91 -19.84 13.38
CA ILE A 114 2.93 -21.30 13.19
C ILE A 114 2.04 -22.00 14.22
N ASN A 115 2.15 -21.62 15.50
CA ASN A 115 1.32 -22.18 16.58
C ASN A 115 -0.17 -21.89 16.38
N GLU A 116 -0.50 -20.72 15.82
CA GLU A 116 -1.85 -20.32 15.39
C GLU A 116 -2.30 -21.02 14.10
N LYS A 117 -1.51 -21.96 13.57
CA LYS A 117 -1.78 -22.71 12.33
C LYS A 117 -2.02 -21.81 11.12
N LYS A 118 -1.26 -20.72 11.03
CA LYS A 118 -1.23 -19.84 9.85
C LYS A 118 -0.38 -20.47 8.75
N GLU A 119 -0.82 -20.30 7.52
CA GLU A 119 -0.14 -20.77 6.31
C GLU A 119 0.82 -19.72 5.75
N LEU A 120 0.56 -18.44 6.06
CA LEU A 120 1.32 -17.29 5.59
C LEU A 120 1.51 -16.28 6.71
N VAL A 121 2.73 -15.77 6.87
CA VAL A 121 3.04 -14.61 7.71
C VAL A 121 3.71 -13.52 6.87
N ILE A 122 3.23 -12.29 7.02
CA ILE A 122 3.70 -11.13 6.25
C ILE A 122 4.22 -10.10 7.24
N LEU A 123 5.51 -9.79 7.14
CA LEU A 123 6.21 -8.85 7.98
C LEU A 123 6.43 -7.53 7.21
N PRO A 124 6.67 -6.41 7.92
CA PRO A 124 6.81 -5.09 7.30
C PRO A 124 8.09 -4.89 6.48
N GLU A 125 8.20 -3.69 5.88
CA GLU A 125 9.39 -3.23 5.17
C GLU A 125 10.60 -3.14 6.12
N THR A 126 11.75 -3.64 5.64
CA THR A 126 13.01 -3.62 6.40
C THR A 126 12.81 -4.15 7.82
N ALA A 127 12.01 -5.20 8.00
CA ALA A 127 11.79 -5.83 9.30
C ALA A 127 13.12 -6.36 9.86
N PHE A 128 13.93 -6.99 9.00
CA PHE A 128 15.35 -7.24 9.27
C PHE A 128 16.16 -6.06 8.70
N ALA A 129 16.62 -5.17 9.57
CA ALA A 129 17.26 -3.90 9.20
C ALA A 129 18.76 -4.02 8.84
N PHE A 130 19.11 -5.08 8.10
CA PHE A 130 20.46 -5.39 7.62
C PHE A 130 20.35 -6.23 6.33
N ASP A 131 21.48 -6.48 5.66
CA ASP A 131 21.52 -7.42 4.54
C ASP A 131 21.23 -8.84 5.04
N LEU A 132 20.05 -9.36 4.71
CA LEU A 132 19.57 -10.62 5.28
C LEU A 132 20.34 -11.83 4.72
N LYS A 133 20.89 -11.72 3.52
CA LYS A 133 21.56 -12.81 2.81
C LYS A 133 22.79 -13.31 3.56
N ASN A 134 22.99 -14.62 3.55
CA ASN A 134 24.06 -15.36 4.23
C ASN A 134 24.13 -15.13 5.75
N THR A 135 23.03 -14.72 6.39
CA THR A 135 22.96 -14.54 7.84
C THR A 135 22.35 -15.75 8.54
N LYS A 136 22.58 -15.88 9.85
CA LYS A 136 21.89 -16.88 10.69
C LYS A 136 20.36 -16.76 10.60
N TYR A 137 19.83 -15.55 10.42
CA TYR A 137 18.38 -15.33 10.34
C TYR A 137 17.82 -15.84 9.02
N GLU A 138 18.55 -15.70 7.90
CA GLU A 138 18.12 -16.33 6.64
C GLU A 138 18.01 -17.85 6.78
N LEU A 139 18.99 -18.50 7.42
CA LEU A 139 18.96 -19.94 7.68
C LEU A 139 17.75 -20.32 8.54
N MET A 140 17.51 -19.62 9.64
CA MET A 140 16.34 -19.84 10.49
C MET A 140 15.02 -19.64 9.73
N LEU A 141 14.91 -18.60 8.91
CA LEU A 141 13.72 -18.34 8.10
C LEU A 141 13.51 -19.43 7.03
N LYS A 142 14.59 -19.92 6.40
CA LYS A 142 14.53 -21.08 5.50
C LYS A 142 13.99 -22.32 6.20
N GLU A 143 14.48 -22.63 7.40
CA GLU A 143 14.01 -23.77 8.20
C GLU A 143 12.54 -23.62 8.61
N LEU A 144 12.15 -22.45 9.12
CA LEU A 144 10.76 -22.15 9.48
C LEU A 144 9.84 -22.21 8.26
N SER A 145 10.36 -21.90 7.06
CA SER A 145 9.56 -21.85 5.84
C SER A 145 9.00 -23.20 5.36
N TYR A 146 9.48 -24.31 5.93
CA TYR A 146 8.87 -25.63 5.73
C TYR A 146 7.52 -25.76 6.45
N LYS A 147 7.27 -24.96 7.49
CA LYS A 147 6.05 -24.98 8.31
C LYS A 147 5.07 -23.85 7.93
N ILE A 148 5.57 -22.72 7.46
CA ILE A 148 4.77 -21.53 7.12
C ILE A 148 5.41 -20.77 5.95
N THR A 149 4.64 -20.15 5.06
CA THR A 149 5.23 -19.22 4.08
C THR A 149 5.54 -17.89 4.78
N ILE A 150 6.75 -17.35 4.58
CA ILE A 150 7.19 -16.11 5.24
C ILE A 150 7.48 -15.06 4.17
N ILE A 151 6.90 -13.89 4.30
CA ILE A 151 7.18 -12.73 3.44
C ILE A 151 7.68 -11.62 4.36
N THR A 152 8.88 -11.10 4.12
CA THR A 152 9.51 -10.10 5.00
C THR A 152 10.32 -9.09 4.21
N GLY A 153 10.37 -7.85 4.69
CA GLY A 153 11.28 -6.83 4.15
C GLY A 153 12.67 -6.92 4.78
N ALA A 154 13.70 -6.75 3.96
CA ALA A 154 15.09 -6.60 4.40
C ALA A 154 15.93 -5.91 3.32
N PHE A 155 17.19 -5.59 3.65
CA PHE A 155 18.13 -5.20 2.60
C PHE A 155 18.65 -6.44 1.85
N HIS A 156 18.95 -6.25 0.58
CA HIS A 156 19.67 -7.22 -0.25
C HIS A 156 20.86 -6.51 -0.87
N VAL A 157 22.07 -6.98 -0.56
CA VAL A 157 23.29 -6.48 -1.18
C VAL A 157 23.77 -7.48 -2.21
N GLU A 158 23.95 -7.01 -3.44
CA GLU A 158 24.50 -7.80 -4.54
C GLU A 158 25.58 -7.00 -5.27
N LYS A 159 26.82 -7.48 -5.19
CA LYS A 159 28.02 -6.78 -5.67
C LYS A 159 28.14 -5.42 -4.97
N GLU A 160 28.05 -4.32 -5.72
CA GLU A 160 28.11 -2.95 -5.22
C GLU A 160 26.72 -2.28 -5.14
N HIS A 161 25.65 -3.06 -5.29
CA HIS A 161 24.27 -2.56 -5.28
C HIS A 161 23.53 -2.97 -4.01
N THR A 162 22.97 -1.98 -3.33
CA THR A 162 22.08 -2.18 -2.19
C THR A 162 20.63 -2.00 -2.65
N TYR A 163 19.75 -2.93 -2.29
CA TYR A 163 18.33 -2.91 -2.63
C TYR A 163 17.46 -2.98 -1.37
N ASN A 164 16.39 -2.20 -1.33
CA ASN A 164 15.27 -2.41 -0.42
C ASN A 164 14.39 -3.51 -1.01
N SER A 165 14.23 -4.63 -0.30
CA SER A 165 13.77 -5.88 -0.91
C SER A 165 12.74 -6.61 -0.06
N THR A 166 11.85 -7.32 -0.75
CA THR A 166 10.98 -8.32 -0.16
C THR A 166 11.62 -9.69 -0.35
N TYR A 167 11.82 -10.40 0.75
CA TYR A 167 12.21 -11.80 0.77
C TYR A 167 10.98 -12.68 0.98
N ILE A 168 10.85 -13.73 0.17
CA ILE A 168 9.78 -14.71 0.24
C ILE A 168 10.41 -16.07 0.49
N PHE A 169 10.16 -16.63 1.67
CA PHE A 169 10.61 -17.96 2.07
C PHE A 169 9.45 -18.95 1.97
N LYS A 170 9.64 -20.03 1.21
CA LYS A 170 8.63 -21.09 1.07
C LYS A 170 9.28 -22.45 0.83
N LYS A 171 9.01 -23.42 1.72
CA LYS A 171 9.51 -24.80 1.62
C LYS A 171 11.03 -24.87 1.40
N GLY A 172 11.78 -24.08 2.16
CA GLY A 172 13.25 -23.98 2.07
C GLY A 172 13.79 -23.09 0.94
N ASN A 173 12.95 -22.68 -0.02
CA ASN A 173 13.36 -21.80 -1.11
C ASN A 173 13.22 -20.33 -0.70
N VAL A 174 14.06 -19.48 -1.31
CA VAL A 174 14.06 -18.03 -1.10
C VAL A 174 13.96 -17.31 -2.44
N TYR A 175 13.02 -16.38 -2.53
CA TYR A 175 12.87 -15.48 -3.67
C TYR A 175 13.01 -14.04 -3.18
N ILE A 176 13.74 -13.22 -3.93
CA ILE A 176 14.02 -11.83 -3.56
C ILE A 176 13.44 -10.94 -4.66
N LEU A 177 12.63 -9.95 -4.26
CA LEU A 177 12.04 -8.96 -5.14
C LEU A 177 12.49 -7.56 -4.68
N ASN A 178 13.17 -6.85 -5.57
CA ASN A 178 13.75 -5.55 -5.27
C ASN A 178 12.75 -4.43 -5.60
N LYS A 179 12.70 -3.40 -4.76
CA LYS A 179 11.87 -2.19 -4.95
C LYS A 179 12.22 -1.47 -6.25
N HIS A 180 11.21 -1.05 -7.00
CA HIS A 180 11.40 -0.28 -8.24
C HIS A 180 11.20 1.22 -8.02
N PHE A 181 10.05 1.64 -7.46
CA PHE A 181 9.79 3.06 -7.21
C PHE A 181 10.43 3.50 -5.90
N LEU A 182 11.61 4.09 -6.02
CA LEU A 182 12.37 4.63 -4.90
C LEU A 182 11.79 5.97 -4.43
N VAL A 183 11.93 6.25 -3.14
CA VAL A 183 11.54 7.52 -2.53
C VAL A 183 12.59 8.59 -2.88
N PRO A 184 12.21 9.67 -3.58
CA PRO A 184 13.12 10.78 -3.87
C PRO A 184 13.71 11.39 -2.61
N PHE A 185 15.01 11.69 -2.63
CA PHE A 185 15.85 12.21 -1.56
C PHE A 185 15.99 11.32 -0.30
N GLY A 186 15.17 10.27 -0.16
CA GLY A 186 15.31 9.26 0.89
C GLY A 186 16.08 8.02 0.43
N GLU A 187 15.80 7.54 -0.78
CA GLU A 187 16.39 6.33 -1.36
C GLU A 187 17.16 6.60 -2.66
N GLU A 188 16.80 7.65 -3.40
CA GLU A 188 17.50 8.09 -4.61
C GLU A 188 17.60 9.61 -4.72
N ILE A 189 18.59 10.13 -5.44
CA ILE A 189 18.67 11.58 -5.72
C ILE A 189 18.20 11.84 -7.16
N PRO A 190 17.02 12.46 -7.36
CA PRO A 190 16.38 12.54 -8.68
C PRO A 190 17.04 13.53 -9.65
N PHE A 191 17.59 14.65 -9.16
CA PHE A 191 18.17 15.71 -9.99
C PHE A 191 19.42 16.30 -9.34
N PHE A 192 20.31 16.90 -10.14
CA PHE A 192 21.53 17.59 -9.68
C PHE A 192 22.39 16.77 -8.72
N LYS A 193 22.48 15.45 -8.95
CA LYS A 193 23.06 14.47 -8.04
C LYS A 193 24.41 14.89 -7.44
N ASP A 194 25.36 15.32 -8.27
CA ASP A 194 26.69 15.72 -7.81
C ASP A 194 26.65 16.96 -6.91
N LEU A 195 25.82 17.94 -7.27
CA LEU A 195 25.62 19.15 -6.47
C LEU A 195 24.93 18.81 -5.14
N THR A 196 23.87 18.01 -5.19
CA THR A 196 23.11 17.60 -4.01
C THR A 196 23.97 16.79 -3.05
N LYS A 197 24.74 15.82 -3.55
CA LYS A 197 25.70 15.09 -2.72
C LYS A 197 26.77 16.00 -2.15
N LYS A 198 27.39 16.85 -2.97
CA LYS A 198 28.50 17.72 -2.53
C LYS A 198 28.10 18.72 -1.44
N TYR A 199 26.92 19.33 -1.56
CA TYR A 199 26.51 20.45 -0.70
C TYR A 199 25.44 20.10 0.35
N PHE A 200 24.62 19.07 0.12
CA PHE A 200 23.45 18.79 0.98
C PHE A 200 23.48 17.38 1.61
N LEU A 201 23.86 16.34 0.86
CA LEU A 201 23.69 14.92 1.24
C LEU A 201 24.99 14.12 1.02
N LYS A 202 26.09 14.56 1.66
CA LYS A 202 27.46 14.08 1.40
C LYS A 202 27.68 12.57 1.50
N ASN A 203 26.92 11.88 2.35
CA ASN A 203 27.13 10.47 2.68
C ASN A 203 25.88 9.61 2.46
N ILE A 204 24.94 10.02 1.60
CA ILE A 204 23.79 9.17 1.27
C ILE A 204 24.21 8.09 0.27
N GLU A 205 24.10 6.84 0.71
CA GLU A 205 24.06 5.67 -0.16
C GLU A 205 22.68 5.59 -0.81
N GLU A 206 22.66 5.43 -2.13
CA GLU A 206 21.42 5.29 -2.90
C GLU A 206 21.07 3.82 -3.07
N PHE A 207 19.79 3.51 -2.99
CA PHE A 207 19.31 2.20 -3.36
C PHE A 207 19.29 2.03 -4.88
N SER A 208 19.49 0.80 -5.32
CA SER A 208 19.33 0.41 -6.72
C SER A 208 17.88 0.00 -7.00
N LYS A 209 17.44 0.18 -8.25
CA LYS A 209 16.07 -0.15 -8.69
C LYS A 209 15.96 -1.60 -9.13
N GLY A 210 14.90 -2.27 -8.70
CA GLY A 210 14.45 -3.55 -9.24
C GLY A 210 13.64 -3.42 -10.54
N PRO A 211 13.09 -4.52 -11.06
CA PRO A 211 12.22 -4.51 -12.22
C PRO A 211 10.84 -3.90 -11.90
N ILE A 212 10.21 -3.26 -12.90
CA ILE A 212 8.86 -2.71 -12.80
C ILE A 212 7.85 -3.82 -12.48
N GLN A 213 6.96 -3.55 -11.51
CA GLN A 213 5.83 -4.40 -11.14
C GLN A 213 6.24 -5.86 -10.86
N SER A 214 7.07 -6.05 -9.83
CA SER A 214 7.51 -7.38 -9.40
C SER A 214 6.32 -8.24 -8.95
N LYS A 215 6.17 -9.43 -9.54
CA LYS A 215 5.10 -10.40 -9.24
C LYS A 215 5.69 -11.74 -8.85
N TYR A 216 4.95 -12.50 -8.05
CA TYR A 216 5.29 -13.87 -7.67
C TYR A 216 4.03 -14.72 -7.52
N LYS A 217 4.21 -16.03 -7.60
CA LYS A 217 3.13 -17.00 -7.45
C LYS A 217 3.07 -17.48 -6.00
N LEU A 218 1.91 -17.31 -5.37
CA LEU A 218 1.61 -17.88 -4.07
C LEU A 218 0.48 -18.91 -4.25
N ASP A 219 0.87 -20.19 -4.27
CA ASP A 219 0.01 -21.32 -4.66
C ASP A 219 -0.61 -21.07 -6.04
N ASN A 220 -1.93 -20.93 -6.18
CA ASN A 220 -2.56 -20.69 -7.48
C ASN A 220 -2.89 -19.21 -7.74
N GLN A 221 -2.34 -18.29 -6.93
CA GLN A 221 -2.61 -16.85 -7.02
C GLN A 221 -1.36 -16.10 -7.44
N ILE A 222 -1.52 -15.11 -8.32
CA ILE A 222 -0.43 -14.19 -8.69
C ILE A 222 -0.53 -12.97 -7.79
N ILE A 223 0.55 -12.70 -7.07
CA ILE A 223 0.66 -11.60 -6.14
C ILE A 223 1.59 -10.55 -6.73
N THR A 224 1.13 -9.30 -6.73
CA THR A 224 1.98 -8.16 -7.03
C THR A 224 2.63 -7.67 -5.74
N ASN A 225 3.95 -7.57 -5.74
CA ASN A 225 4.72 -7.04 -4.62
C ASN A 225 4.73 -5.51 -4.67
N ALA A 226 4.61 -4.87 -3.52
CA ALA A 226 4.81 -3.43 -3.40
C ALA A 226 5.53 -3.10 -2.09
N ILE A 227 6.57 -2.28 -2.16
CA ILE A 227 7.26 -1.80 -0.96
C ILE A 227 6.95 -0.33 -0.74
N CYS A 228 6.33 -0.04 0.39
CA CYS A 228 6.06 1.31 0.89
C CYS A 228 5.28 2.16 -0.11
N TYR A 229 5.89 3.24 -0.54
CA TYR A 229 5.41 4.14 -1.57
C TYR A 229 4.97 3.47 -2.88
N GLU A 230 5.48 2.29 -3.22
CA GLU A 230 5.00 1.52 -4.39
C GLU A 230 3.53 1.13 -4.27
N ALA A 231 3.01 0.99 -3.05
CA ALA A 231 1.62 0.62 -2.83
C ALA A 231 0.65 1.75 -3.23
N THR A 232 1.13 2.98 -3.42
CA THR A 232 0.32 4.11 -3.93
C THR A 232 0.57 4.40 -5.41
N LYS A 233 1.25 3.51 -6.14
CA LYS A 233 1.48 3.64 -7.58
C LYS A 233 0.41 2.94 -8.38
N GLU A 234 -0.36 3.70 -9.16
CA GLU A 234 -1.42 3.19 -10.03
C GLU A 234 -0.96 2.01 -10.91
N GLN A 235 0.26 2.09 -11.43
CA GLN A 235 0.87 1.07 -12.30
C GLN A 235 0.88 -0.32 -11.64
N ASN A 236 1.04 -0.40 -10.32
CA ASN A 236 1.03 -1.69 -9.61
C ASN A 236 -0.36 -2.30 -9.52
N TYR A 237 -1.43 -1.54 -9.72
CA TYR A 237 -2.82 -2.02 -9.72
C TYR A 237 -3.28 -2.47 -11.11
N GLN A 238 -2.69 -1.93 -12.17
CA GLN A 238 -2.98 -2.36 -13.54
C GLN A 238 -2.55 -3.83 -13.72
N ASN A 239 -3.47 -4.68 -14.19
CA ASN A 239 -3.24 -6.12 -14.38
C ASN A 239 -2.82 -6.88 -13.10
N SER A 240 -3.31 -6.43 -11.94
CA SER A 240 -3.16 -7.10 -10.64
C SER A 240 -4.51 -7.58 -10.12
N GLN A 241 -4.49 -8.58 -9.25
CA GLN A 241 -5.68 -9.07 -8.54
C GLN A 241 -5.50 -8.96 -7.03
N ILE A 242 -4.28 -9.26 -6.56
CA ILE A 242 -3.87 -9.18 -5.17
C ILE A 242 -2.52 -8.45 -5.10
N ILE A 243 -2.40 -7.49 -4.19
CA ILE A 243 -1.15 -6.85 -3.81
C ILE A 243 -0.83 -7.21 -2.37
N ILE A 244 0.43 -7.57 -2.12
CA ILE A 244 0.99 -7.62 -0.77
C ILE A 244 1.96 -6.46 -0.64
N ALA A 245 1.65 -5.56 0.28
CA ALA A 245 2.38 -4.33 0.53
C ALA A 245 3.12 -4.40 1.87
N LEU A 246 4.40 -4.00 1.86
CA LEU A 246 5.24 -3.92 3.05
C LEU A 246 5.66 -2.47 3.24
N SER A 247 5.34 -1.82 4.37
CA SER A 247 5.76 -0.42 4.62
C SER A 247 6.44 -0.22 5.96
N ASN A 248 7.29 0.79 6.04
CA ASN A 248 7.75 1.38 7.28
C ASN A 248 7.11 2.76 7.48
N ASN A 249 5.94 2.80 8.09
CA ASN A 249 5.21 4.05 8.34
C ASN A 249 5.73 4.81 9.57
N ALA A 250 6.71 4.25 10.30
CA ALA A 250 7.34 4.93 11.44
C ALA A 250 8.05 6.24 11.05
N TRP A 251 8.42 6.43 9.77
CA TRP A 251 8.88 7.70 9.22
C TRP A 251 7.88 8.86 9.43
N PHE A 252 6.59 8.55 9.55
CA PHE A 252 5.49 9.52 9.61
C PHE A 252 4.59 9.33 10.83
N ASN A 253 5.10 8.74 11.91
CA ASN A 253 4.28 8.27 13.04
C ASN A 253 3.40 9.36 13.71
N ASN A 254 3.78 10.63 13.58
CA ASN A 254 3.09 11.80 14.13
C ASN A 254 2.31 12.61 13.08
N SER A 255 2.00 12.03 11.91
CA SER A 255 1.26 12.72 10.85
C SER A 255 0.06 11.90 10.35
N SER A 256 -0.75 12.51 9.47
CA SER A 256 -1.87 11.87 8.79
C SER A 256 -1.46 11.12 7.51
N GLU A 257 -0.15 11.05 7.19
CA GLU A 257 0.37 10.46 5.96
C GLU A 257 -0.09 8.99 5.80
N TYR A 258 -0.01 8.18 6.86
CA TYR A 258 -0.42 6.77 6.76
C TYR A 258 -1.90 6.61 6.38
N LYS A 259 -2.77 7.54 6.80
CA LYS A 259 -4.18 7.56 6.39
C LYS A 259 -4.33 8.00 4.93
N LEU A 260 -3.55 8.99 4.47
CA LEU A 260 -3.51 9.36 3.06
C LEU A 260 -3.05 8.18 2.19
N GLN A 261 -2.00 7.47 2.61
CA GLN A 261 -1.52 6.25 1.95
C GLN A 261 -2.64 5.21 1.85
N GLN A 262 -3.37 4.95 2.94
CA GLN A 262 -4.53 4.04 2.94
C GLN A 262 -5.64 4.49 1.99
N LEU A 263 -5.94 5.79 1.93
CA LEU A 263 -6.95 6.33 1.03
C LEU A 263 -6.53 6.19 -0.45
N LEU A 264 -5.27 6.44 -0.76
CA LEU A 264 -4.72 6.23 -2.11
C LEU A 264 -4.78 4.76 -2.50
N MET A 265 -4.34 3.85 -1.61
CA MET A 265 -4.46 2.41 -1.83
C MET A 265 -5.90 1.99 -2.04
N LYS A 266 -6.84 2.50 -1.22
CA LYS A 266 -8.27 2.19 -1.36
C LYS A 266 -8.86 2.75 -2.65
N PHE A 267 -8.45 3.93 -3.09
CA PHE A 267 -8.86 4.50 -4.37
C PHE A 267 -8.44 3.56 -5.51
N TYR A 268 -7.16 3.18 -5.58
CA TYR A 268 -6.67 2.29 -6.62
C TYR A 268 -7.22 0.88 -6.55
N ALA A 269 -7.31 0.29 -5.35
CA ALA A 269 -7.96 -0.99 -5.11
C ALA A 269 -9.39 -1.01 -5.67
N SER A 270 -10.15 0.05 -5.41
CA SER A 270 -11.52 0.18 -5.88
C SER A 270 -11.61 0.46 -7.39
N LYS A 271 -10.69 1.29 -7.91
CA LYS A 271 -10.60 1.61 -9.32
C LYS A 271 -10.23 0.41 -10.18
N TYR A 272 -9.43 -0.54 -9.68
CA TYR A 272 -8.95 -1.69 -10.46
C TYR A 272 -9.55 -3.03 -10.06
N GLY A 273 -10.24 -3.13 -8.92
CA GLY A 273 -10.76 -4.41 -8.43
C GLY A 273 -9.65 -5.27 -7.81
N VAL A 274 -8.78 -4.66 -7.02
CA VAL A 274 -7.61 -5.31 -6.42
C VAL A 274 -7.76 -5.36 -4.92
N SER A 275 -7.36 -6.46 -4.30
CA SER A 275 -7.22 -6.54 -2.84
C SER A 275 -5.78 -6.20 -2.44
N VAL A 276 -5.60 -5.48 -1.33
CA VAL A 276 -4.28 -5.12 -0.80
C VAL A 276 -4.16 -5.62 0.63
N TYR A 277 -3.10 -6.36 0.91
CA TYR A 277 -2.74 -6.83 2.25
C TYR A 277 -1.49 -6.08 2.69
N HIS A 278 -1.63 -5.25 3.71
CA HIS A 278 -0.62 -4.26 4.06
C HIS A 278 -0.06 -4.49 5.46
N ALA A 279 1.21 -4.91 5.52
CA ALA A 279 1.97 -5.08 6.75
C ALA A 279 2.89 -3.88 6.98
N THR A 280 2.88 -3.33 8.19
CA THR A 280 3.53 -2.05 8.51
C THR A 280 4.35 -2.11 9.79
N ASN A 281 5.47 -1.36 9.80
CA ASN A 281 6.08 -0.88 11.03
C ASN A 281 5.49 0.50 11.35
N GLY A 282 5.04 0.71 12.58
CA GLY A 282 4.23 1.88 12.97
C GLY A 282 2.74 1.65 12.74
N LYS A 283 1.97 2.74 12.55
CA LYS A 283 0.51 2.67 12.35
C LYS A 283 0.18 2.44 10.87
N GLU A 284 -0.72 1.53 10.51
CA GLU A 284 -1.24 0.33 11.18
C GLU A 284 -1.38 -0.74 10.08
N ASN A 285 -1.48 -2.02 10.43
CA ASN A 285 -1.78 -3.06 9.43
C ASN A 285 -3.21 -2.93 8.92
N ILE A 286 -3.43 -3.20 7.63
CA ILE A 286 -4.77 -3.12 7.06
C ILE A 286 -4.94 -4.08 5.87
N VAL A 287 -6.17 -4.55 5.69
CA VAL A 287 -6.61 -5.22 4.47
C VAL A 287 -7.59 -4.30 3.76
N ILE A 288 -7.28 -3.97 2.51
CA ILE A 288 -8.04 -3.05 1.68
C ILE A 288 -8.69 -3.84 0.56
N LEU A 289 -10.02 -3.87 0.57
CA LEU A 289 -10.84 -4.43 -0.52
C LEU A 289 -11.40 -3.30 -1.38
N PRO A 290 -11.86 -3.57 -2.61
CA PRO A 290 -12.60 -2.60 -3.41
C PRO A 290 -13.80 -2.00 -2.67
N LYS A 291 -14.15 -0.76 -3.01
CA LYS A 291 -15.34 -0.07 -2.52
C LYS A 291 -16.61 -0.81 -2.91
N LYS A 292 -17.46 -1.09 -1.92
CA LYS A 292 -18.82 -1.63 -2.11
C LYS A 292 -19.80 -0.52 -2.42
N LEU A 293 -20.93 -0.88 -3.05
CA LEU A 293 -22.03 0.05 -3.28
C LEU A 293 -22.66 0.43 -1.95
N LEU A 294 -22.75 1.73 -1.69
CA LEU A 294 -23.42 2.26 -0.49
C LEU A 294 -24.88 1.77 -0.36
N SER A 295 -25.55 1.55 -1.50
CA SER A 295 -26.93 1.04 -1.53
C SER A 295 -27.06 -0.39 -0.99
N LYS A 296 -26.01 -1.21 -1.09
CA LYS A 296 -25.99 -2.55 -0.47
C LYS A 296 -25.74 -2.45 1.03
N ASP A 297 -24.82 -1.59 1.45
CA ASP A 297 -24.52 -1.39 2.88
C ASP A 297 -25.75 -0.90 3.65
N TRP A 298 -26.52 0.05 3.10
CA TRP A 298 -27.79 0.49 3.69
C TRP A 298 -28.88 -0.59 3.72
N LYS A 299 -28.96 -1.44 2.69
CA LYS A 299 -29.90 -2.58 2.69
C LYS A 299 -29.56 -3.60 3.77
N ASN A 300 -28.27 -3.81 4.05
CA ASN A 300 -27.84 -4.73 5.12
C ASN A 300 -28.10 -4.11 6.50
N LEU A 301 -27.73 -2.85 6.70
CA LEU A 301 -27.96 -2.13 7.95
C LEU A 301 -29.45 -2.06 8.32
N SER A 302 -30.31 -1.77 7.34
CA SER A 302 -31.77 -1.79 7.57
C SER A 302 -32.27 -3.18 7.95
N LYS A 303 -31.81 -4.24 7.28
CA LYS A 303 -32.19 -5.62 7.65
C LYS A 303 -31.76 -5.99 9.07
N GLU A 304 -30.56 -5.63 9.51
CA GLU A 304 -30.11 -5.87 10.90
C GLU A 304 -31.01 -5.16 11.90
N ILE A 305 -31.27 -3.86 11.71
CA ILE A 305 -32.12 -3.05 12.60
C ILE A 305 -33.56 -3.56 12.67
N PHE A 306 -34.10 -4.08 11.56
CA PHE A 306 -35.48 -4.58 11.51
C PHE A 306 -35.61 -6.07 11.89
N ASN A 307 -34.55 -6.87 11.84
CA ASN A 307 -34.56 -8.25 12.31
C ASN A 307 -34.27 -8.38 13.82
N ASP A 308 -33.52 -7.44 14.43
CA ASP A 308 -33.33 -7.39 15.89
C ASP A 308 -34.59 -6.95 16.67
N LYS A 309 -35.70 -6.70 15.97
CA LYS A 309 -37.02 -6.35 16.55
C LYS A 309 -38.03 -7.51 16.54
N LYS A 310 -37.59 -8.76 16.38
CA LYS A 310 -38.42 -9.97 16.48
C LYS A 310 -37.85 -10.94 17.51
#